data_AF-A0AA36IZX9-F1
#
_entry.id   AF-A0AA36IZX9-F1
#
_cell.length_a   1.000
_cell.length_b   1.000
_cell.length_c   1.000
_cell.angle_alpha   90.00
_cell.angle_beta   90.00
_cell.angle_gamma   90.00
#
_symmetry.space_group_name_H-M   'P 1'
#
loop_
_entity.id
_entity.type
_entity.pdbx_description
1 polymer ?
#
loop_
_entity_poly.entity_id
_entity_poly.type
_entity_poly.pdbx_seq_one_letter_code
_entity_poly.pdbx_strand_id
1 'polypeptide(L)'
;MLRLAWLCLQGALAQDIDLEALLGGLGGMSKGGKGGSDRLCPTGKIPVPKLDHHERMMANGCGPQGLVIKEPYGLYRCCNSHDVCFSVCGTSHKFCEDQFSRCMNEVCEQKSPSEREECTQQATSFSSMTKAFGKGFHQASQKDSCECAPKAEAKERHREYLENFYRAYNSSKQSDAHDDLSEWGGKEAELYFDLVKTYGHMFVEFTDVPKQFDAIPKVAGTFRGAPKFLNSNQVLLYRGSDDDQDVPCWKLSWKEDGDDDEDSDEANERMLLEQLWSAEDVTEDVPDHKIGWDFSQKGGTASAPPTGSWTHDKGVGIWGSPGKNPVHVNKLDNPPLPLLLSALGLAKKYIVEYMVRWLMEATWERLSAQTFEQILATAILLDISPLRMRCLRFAEHCSAIRARYDEGGFTEPLVSFELQAIWPQRETKRRRVF
;
A
#
# COMPACT_ATOMS: atom_id res chain seq x y z
N MET A 1 -11.67 -42.51 -7.35
CA MET A 1 -10.79 -41.33 -7.55
C MET A 1 -11.52 -40.03 -7.89
N LEU A 2 -12.74 -40.04 -8.46
CA LEU A 2 -13.50 -38.80 -8.75
C LEU A 2 -14.28 -38.17 -7.58
N ARG A 3 -14.32 -38.80 -6.39
CA ARG A 3 -14.90 -38.19 -5.16
C ARG A 3 -13.85 -37.52 -4.24
N LEU A 4 -12.57 -37.83 -4.42
CA LEU A 4 -11.47 -37.21 -3.66
C LEU A 4 -11.05 -35.85 -4.25
N ALA A 5 -11.30 -35.62 -5.54
CA ALA A 5 -11.08 -34.32 -6.18
C ALA A 5 -12.09 -33.24 -5.75
N TRP A 6 -13.24 -33.62 -5.16
CA TRP A 6 -14.25 -32.65 -4.69
C TRP A 6 -14.00 -32.16 -3.26
N LEU A 7 -13.24 -32.92 -2.44
CA LEU A 7 -12.89 -32.55 -1.07
C LEU A 7 -11.58 -31.73 -0.98
N CYS A 8 -10.67 -31.85 -1.94
CA CYS A 8 -9.45 -31.02 -1.99
C CYS A 8 -9.70 -29.57 -2.43
N LEU A 9 -10.90 -29.21 -2.87
CA LEU A 9 -11.25 -27.82 -3.22
C LEU A 9 -11.84 -27.02 -2.06
N GLN A 10 -12.03 -27.63 -0.87
CA GLN A 10 -12.59 -26.97 0.32
C GLN A 10 -11.57 -26.71 1.43
N GLY A 11 -10.30 -27.10 1.25
CA GLY A 11 -9.28 -27.06 2.31
C GLY A 11 -8.35 -25.85 2.30
N ALA A 12 -8.63 -24.83 1.48
CA ALA A 12 -7.94 -23.55 1.52
C ALA A 12 -8.96 -22.48 1.86
N LEU A 13 -8.61 -21.59 2.80
CA LEU A 13 -9.37 -20.46 3.38
C LEU A 13 -9.99 -20.75 4.76
N ALA A 14 -9.15 -20.61 5.80
CA ALA A 14 -9.61 -20.22 7.13
C ALA A 14 -8.45 -19.55 7.88
N GLN A 15 -8.25 -18.26 7.64
CA GLN A 15 -7.76 -17.34 8.68
C GLN A 15 -9.00 -16.66 9.26
N ASP A 16 -9.00 -16.32 10.55
CA ASP A 16 -10.01 -15.46 11.18
C ASP A 16 -9.91 -14.04 10.59
N ILE A 17 -10.44 -13.93 9.37
CA ILE A 17 -11.09 -12.75 8.84
C ILE A 17 -12.44 -12.72 9.56
N ASP A 18 -12.87 -11.55 10.04
CA ASP A 18 -14.26 -11.36 10.47
C ASP A 18 -15.18 -11.68 9.27
N LEU A 19 -15.58 -12.94 9.21
CA LEU A 19 -16.34 -13.51 8.12
C LEU A 19 -17.76 -12.95 8.16
N GLU A 20 -18.22 -12.35 9.26
CA GLU A 20 -19.51 -11.64 9.34
C GLU A 20 -19.41 -10.24 8.70
N ALA A 21 -18.27 -9.55 8.84
CA ALA A 21 -17.99 -8.31 8.10
C ALA A 21 -17.74 -8.57 6.59
N LEU A 22 -17.08 -9.69 6.26
CA LEU A 22 -16.85 -10.11 4.87
C LEU A 22 -18.11 -10.71 4.21
N LEU A 23 -18.95 -11.45 4.95
CA LEU A 23 -20.19 -12.05 4.47
C LEU A 23 -21.43 -11.18 4.64
N GLY A 24 -21.39 -10.15 5.49
CA GLY A 24 -22.45 -9.14 5.61
C GLY A 24 -22.70 -8.39 4.29
N GLY A 25 -21.66 -8.28 3.45
CA GLY A 25 -21.76 -7.83 2.05
C GLY A 25 -22.17 -8.93 1.04
N LEU A 26 -22.07 -10.22 1.41
CA LEU A 26 -22.44 -11.37 0.57
C LEU A 26 -23.85 -11.93 0.86
N GLY A 27 -24.60 -11.33 1.79
CA GLY A 27 -25.97 -11.72 2.18
C GLY A 27 -27.06 -11.57 1.09
N GLY A 28 -26.68 -11.41 -0.18
CA GLY A 28 -27.58 -11.28 -1.33
C GLY A 28 -27.75 -12.55 -2.17
N MET A 29 -27.27 -13.72 -1.74
CA MET A 29 -27.49 -14.99 -2.47
C MET A 29 -28.86 -15.57 -2.17
N SER A 30 -29.91 -14.89 -2.66
CA SER A 30 -31.22 -15.51 -2.86
C SER A 30 -31.23 -16.31 -4.17
N LYS A 31 -31.97 -17.41 -4.14
CA LYS A 31 -32.07 -18.45 -5.17
C LYS A 31 -32.31 -17.91 -6.58
N GLY A 32 -31.82 -18.68 -7.56
CA GLY A 32 -31.89 -18.38 -8.99
C GLY A 32 -33.18 -17.74 -9.47
N GLY A 33 -33.03 -16.57 -10.07
CA GLY A 33 -34.05 -15.83 -10.80
C GLY A 33 -33.36 -15.05 -11.93
N LYS A 34 -33.99 -15.01 -13.11
CA LYS A 34 -33.48 -14.39 -14.34
C LYS A 34 -32.88 -13.00 -14.09
N GLY A 35 -31.67 -12.77 -14.62
CA GLY A 35 -30.95 -11.51 -14.54
C GLY A 35 -31.74 -10.31 -15.04
N GLY A 36 -32.23 -9.50 -14.11
CA GLY A 36 -32.46 -8.08 -14.31
C GLY A 36 -31.18 -7.34 -13.96
N SER A 37 -30.78 -6.34 -14.75
CA SER A 37 -29.67 -5.47 -14.33
C SER A 37 -30.11 -4.76 -13.06
N ASP A 38 -29.41 -4.94 -11.94
CA ASP A 38 -29.66 -4.17 -10.72
C ASP A 38 -29.38 -2.69 -10.99
N ARG A 39 -30.40 -1.98 -11.46
CA ARG A 39 -30.37 -0.53 -11.63
C ARG A 39 -30.35 0.07 -10.23
N LEU A 40 -29.36 0.93 -9.96
CA LEU A 40 -29.24 1.65 -8.69
C LEU A 40 -30.53 2.42 -8.35
N CYS A 41 -31.14 3.00 -9.38
CA CYS A 41 -32.40 3.73 -9.27
C CYS A 41 -33.54 3.04 -10.05
N PRO A 42 -34.79 3.18 -9.57
CA PRO A 42 -35.98 2.74 -10.33
C PRO A 42 -36.06 3.39 -11.71
N THR A 43 -36.78 2.75 -12.63
CA THR A 43 -37.01 3.29 -13.99
C THR A 43 -37.59 4.71 -13.93
N GLY A 44 -37.00 5.63 -14.69
CA GLY A 44 -37.40 7.03 -14.75
C GLY A 44 -36.68 7.95 -13.75
N LYS A 45 -35.86 7.39 -12.85
CA LYS A 45 -35.00 8.12 -11.94
C LYS A 45 -33.52 7.97 -12.30
N ILE A 46 -32.73 8.99 -11.96
CA ILE A 46 -31.29 9.06 -12.20
C ILE A 46 -30.60 9.17 -10.83
N PRO A 47 -29.49 8.46 -10.60
CA PRO A 47 -28.70 8.64 -9.39
C PRO A 47 -28.03 10.02 -9.40
N VAL A 48 -28.20 10.75 -8.31
CA VAL A 48 -27.53 12.03 -8.06
C VAL A 48 -26.79 11.95 -6.72
N PRO A 49 -25.65 12.63 -6.55
CA PRO A 49 -24.90 12.56 -5.30
C PRO A 49 -25.69 13.21 -4.15
N LYS A 50 -25.62 12.64 -2.94
CA LYS A 50 -26.05 13.36 -1.74
C LYS A 50 -25.08 14.52 -1.48
N LEU A 51 -25.60 15.67 -1.05
CA LEU A 51 -24.84 16.92 -0.92
C LEU A 51 -23.59 16.80 -0.02
N ASP A 52 -23.70 16.05 1.07
CA ASP A 52 -22.68 15.87 2.12
C ASP A 52 -21.85 14.59 1.95
N HIS A 53 -22.09 13.79 0.90
CA HIS A 53 -21.49 12.46 0.81
C HIS A 53 -19.97 12.45 0.71
N HIS A 54 -19.40 13.47 0.07
CA HIS A 54 -17.95 13.56 -0.11
C HIS A 54 -17.19 13.61 1.23
N GLU A 55 -17.79 14.17 2.29
CA GLU A 55 -17.20 14.21 3.64
C GLU A 55 -17.14 12.83 4.33
N ARG A 56 -17.89 11.84 3.83
CA ARG A 56 -17.95 10.48 4.38
C ARG A 56 -17.09 9.48 3.61
N MET A 57 -16.34 9.94 2.62
CA MET A 57 -15.44 9.09 1.85
C MET A 57 -14.23 8.67 2.69
N MET A 58 -13.86 7.39 2.61
CA MET A 58 -12.71 6.82 3.30
C MET A 58 -11.81 6.07 2.32
N ALA A 59 -10.51 6.07 2.59
CA ALA A 59 -9.50 5.27 1.90
C ALA A 59 -8.65 4.52 2.94
N ASN A 60 -8.53 3.21 2.77
CA ASN A 60 -7.87 2.33 3.75
C ASN A 60 -6.80 1.42 3.10
N GLY A 61 -6.41 1.72 1.86
CA GLY A 61 -5.34 1.02 1.13
C GLY A 61 -5.80 -0.28 0.49
N CYS A 62 -4.84 -1.16 0.17
CA CYS A 62 -5.09 -2.32 -0.69
C CYS A 62 -5.77 -3.52 -0.01
N GLY A 63 -6.42 -3.33 1.14
CA GLY A 63 -7.04 -4.42 1.90
C GLY A 63 -8.45 -4.09 2.38
N PRO A 64 -9.21 -5.11 2.81
CA PRO A 64 -10.50 -4.87 3.46
C PRO A 64 -10.30 -4.07 4.75
N GLN A 65 -11.37 -3.43 5.23
CA GLN A 65 -11.34 -2.63 6.45
C GLN A 65 -10.76 -3.45 7.62
N GLY A 66 -9.76 -2.89 8.30
CA GLY A 66 -9.03 -3.57 9.39
C GLY A 66 -7.86 -4.47 8.96
N LEU A 67 -7.63 -4.68 7.65
CA LEU A 67 -6.49 -5.43 7.13
C LEU A 67 -5.59 -4.54 6.26
N VAL A 68 -4.50 -4.04 6.83
CA VAL A 68 -3.47 -3.32 6.07
C VAL A 68 -2.58 -4.33 5.34
N ILE A 69 -2.73 -4.41 4.02
CA ILE A 69 -1.81 -5.17 3.16
C ILE A 69 -0.57 -4.31 2.91
N LYS A 70 0.59 -4.78 3.38
CA LYS A 70 1.86 -4.13 3.04
C LYS A 70 2.17 -4.41 1.58
N GLU A 71 2.18 -3.36 0.78
CA GLU A 71 2.62 -3.39 -0.61
C GLU A 71 3.87 -2.49 -0.73
N PRO A 72 5.00 -2.99 -1.28
CA PRO A 72 6.25 -2.24 -1.31
C PRO A 72 6.41 -1.35 -2.55
N TYR A 73 5.50 -1.43 -3.51
CA TYR A 73 5.66 -0.81 -4.83
C TYR A 73 4.96 0.55 -4.95
N GLY A 74 4.19 0.98 -3.93
CA GLY A 74 3.41 2.20 -3.95
C GLY A 74 2.06 2.06 -4.66
N LEU A 75 1.54 0.85 -4.80
CA LEU A 75 0.19 0.53 -5.27
C LEU A 75 -0.93 1.04 -4.34
N TYR A 76 -0.63 1.41 -3.09
CA TYR A 76 -1.63 1.94 -2.14
C TYR A 76 -2.38 3.14 -2.69
N ARG A 77 -1.74 3.96 -3.55
CA ARG A 77 -2.38 5.12 -4.19
C ARG A 77 -3.53 4.69 -5.10
N CYS A 78 -3.35 3.60 -5.84
CA CYS A 78 -4.36 3.04 -6.72
C CYS A 78 -5.51 2.44 -5.92
N CYS A 79 -5.19 1.82 -4.78
CA CYS A 79 -6.21 1.27 -3.87
C CYS A 79 -7.04 2.39 -3.22
N ASN A 80 -6.40 3.45 -2.73
CA ASN A 80 -7.10 4.63 -2.24
C ASN A 80 -8.03 5.24 -3.30
N SER A 81 -7.57 5.32 -4.55
CA SER A 81 -8.37 5.80 -5.69
C SER A 81 -9.56 4.88 -5.98
N HIS A 82 -9.38 3.57 -5.85
CA HIS A 82 -10.44 2.58 -6.03
C HIS A 82 -11.51 2.65 -4.94
N ASP A 83 -11.10 2.77 -3.66
CA ASP A 83 -11.99 2.92 -2.51
C ASP A 83 -12.93 4.13 -2.68
N VAL A 84 -12.36 5.28 -3.05
CA VAL A 84 -13.16 6.49 -3.28
C VAL A 84 -13.97 6.42 -4.57
N CYS A 85 -13.48 5.75 -5.62
CA CYS A 85 -14.25 5.55 -6.85
C CYS A 85 -15.57 4.82 -6.59
N PHE A 86 -15.54 3.79 -5.73
CA PHE A 86 -16.76 3.07 -5.31
C PHE A 86 -17.75 3.98 -4.60
N SER A 87 -17.24 5.01 -3.92
CA SER A 87 -18.00 5.99 -3.16
C SER A 87 -18.46 7.19 -3.99
N VAL A 88 -17.95 7.40 -5.20
CA VAL A 88 -18.42 8.47 -6.09
C VAL A 88 -19.75 8.08 -6.71
N CYS A 89 -20.80 8.84 -6.43
CA CYS A 89 -22.12 8.52 -6.93
C CYS A 89 -22.18 8.47 -8.47
N GLY A 90 -22.77 7.40 -9.00
CA GLY A 90 -23.04 7.19 -10.42
C GLY A 90 -21.90 6.53 -11.18
N THR A 91 -20.76 6.24 -10.54
CA THR A 91 -19.70 5.45 -11.17
C THR A 91 -20.18 4.04 -11.44
N SER A 92 -19.66 3.43 -12.50
CA SER A 92 -19.89 2.01 -12.76
C SER A 92 -18.76 1.19 -12.16
N HIS A 93 -19.07 -0.03 -11.68
CA HIS A 93 -18.06 -0.97 -11.20
C HIS A 93 -16.96 -1.17 -12.26
N LYS A 94 -17.36 -1.35 -13.52
CA LYS A 94 -16.42 -1.45 -14.65
C LYS A 94 -15.49 -0.24 -14.76
N PHE A 95 -16.02 0.98 -14.66
CA PHE A 95 -15.20 2.20 -14.70
C PHE A 95 -14.16 2.21 -13.59
N CYS A 96 -14.56 1.92 -12.34
CA CYS A 96 -13.62 1.88 -11.22
C CYS A 96 -12.56 0.79 -11.37
N GLU A 97 -12.93 -0.41 -11.83
CA GLU A 97 -11.96 -1.49 -12.08
C GLU A 97 -11.00 -1.17 -13.24
N ASP A 98 -11.46 -0.47 -14.28
CA ASP A 98 -10.63 -0.04 -15.40
C ASP A 98 -9.63 1.04 -14.95
N GLN A 99 -10.06 2.02 -14.16
CA GLN A 99 -9.19 3.05 -13.59
C GLN A 99 -8.16 2.45 -12.62
N PHE A 100 -8.60 1.49 -11.79
CA PHE A 100 -7.74 0.76 -10.86
C PHE A 100 -6.65 -0.03 -11.60
N SER A 101 -7.05 -0.83 -12.60
CA SER A 101 -6.10 -1.61 -13.40
C SER A 101 -5.10 -0.70 -14.13
N ARG A 102 -5.56 0.46 -14.63
CA ARG A 102 -4.68 1.44 -15.29
C ARG A 102 -3.66 2.03 -14.32
N CYS A 103 -4.09 2.53 -13.17
CA CYS A 103 -3.18 3.08 -12.15
C CYS A 103 -2.14 2.04 -11.72
N MET A 104 -2.57 0.81 -11.48
CA MET A 104 -1.69 -0.30 -11.08
C MET A 104 -0.59 -0.54 -12.12
N ASN A 105 -0.95 -0.60 -13.40
CA ASN A 105 0.01 -0.77 -14.49
C ASN A 105 0.98 0.42 -14.58
N GLU A 106 0.49 1.65 -14.52
CA GLU A 106 1.31 2.87 -14.59
C GLU A 106 2.34 2.95 -13.44
N VAL A 107 1.97 2.49 -12.23
CA VAL A 107 2.90 2.41 -11.09
C VAL A 107 3.97 1.35 -11.31
N CYS A 108 3.61 0.19 -11.86
CA CYS A 108 4.56 -0.90 -12.11
C CYS A 108 5.50 -0.63 -13.29
N GLU A 109 5.05 0.07 -14.33
CA GLU A 109 5.89 0.46 -15.47
C GLU A 109 7.08 1.34 -15.05
N GLN A 110 6.90 2.17 -14.02
CA GLN A 110 7.93 3.04 -13.46
C GLN A 110 8.96 2.30 -12.59
N LYS A 111 8.78 1.00 -12.35
CA LYS A 111 9.73 0.20 -11.58
C LYS A 111 10.91 -0.28 -12.42
N SER A 112 12.00 -0.58 -11.72
CA SER A 112 13.16 -1.25 -12.32
C SER A 112 12.72 -2.55 -13.00
N PRO A 113 13.43 -3.01 -14.05
CA PRO A 113 13.08 -4.26 -14.72
C PRO A 113 12.94 -5.45 -13.77
N SER A 114 13.76 -5.52 -12.71
CA SER A 114 13.70 -6.57 -11.69
C SER A 114 12.47 -6.49 -10.79
N GLU A 115 12.00 -5.30 -10.43
CA GLU A 115 10.83 -5.13 -9.55
C GLU A 115 9.51 -5.11 -10.31
N ARG A 116 9.55 -4.77 -11.61
CA ARG A 116 8.35 -4.63 -12.46
C ARG A 116 7.54 -5.91 -12.53
N GLU A 117 8.19 -7.07 -12.63
CA GLU A 117 7.51 -8.36 -12.71
C GLU A 117 6.72 -8.65 -11.43
N GLU A 118 7.34 -8.53 -10.27
CA GLU A 118 6.69 -8.76 -8.96
C GLU A 118 5.58 -7.74 -8.70
N CYS A 119 5.81 -6.47 -9.04
CA CYS A 119 4.80 -5.41 -8.97
C CYS A 119 3.59 -5.76 -9.84
N THR A 120 3.82 -6.17 -11.10
CA THR A 120 2.76 -6.53 -12.05
C THR A 120 1.96 -7.73 -11.56
N GLN A 121 2.64 -8.72 -10.95
CA GLN A 121 1.99 -9.87 -10.36
C GLN A 121 1.08 -9.46 -9.19
N GLN A 122 1.55 -8.60 -8.28
CA GLN A 122 0.76 -8.11 -7.16
C GLN A 122 -0.42 -7.24 -7.62
N ALA A 123 -0.19 -6.32 -8.55
CA ALA A 123 -1.22 -5.51 -9.22
C ALA A 123 -2.33 -6.36 -9.87
N THR A 124 -1.92 -7.42 -10.59
CA THR A 124 -2.85 -8.36 -11.23
C THR A 124 -3.67 -9.11 -10.19
N SER A 125 -3.06 -9.52 -9.07
CA SER A 125 -3.75 -10.18 -7.97
C SER A 125 -4.84 -9.28 -7.37
N PHE A 126 -4.51 -8.04 -7.02
CA PHE A 126 -5.49 -7.07 -6.51
C PHE A 126 -6.63 -6.82 -7.50
N SER A 127 -6.30 -6.51 -8.76
CA SER A 127 -7.29 -6.25 -9.80
C SER A 127 -8.21 -7.46 -10.08
N SER A 128 -7.69 -8.68 -9.95
CA SER A 128 -8.48 -9.90 -10.13
C SER A 128 -9.47 -10.11 -8.98
N MET A 129 -9.01 -9.84 -7.74
CA MET A 129 -9.84 -9.97 -6.54
C MET A 129 -10.98 -8.94 -6.52
N THR A 130 -10.71 -7.69 -6.85
CA THR A 130 -11.74 -6.62 -6.90
C THR A 130 -12.73 -6.85 -8.05
N LYS A 131 -12.29 -7.37 -9.19
CA LYS A 131 -13.21 -7.79 -10.27
C LYS A 131 -14.13 -8.94 -9.85
N ALA A 132 -13.61 -9.92 -9.11
CA ALA A 132 -14.38 -11.08 -8.67
C ALA A 132 -15.40 -10.74 -7.56
N PHE A 133 -15.01 -9.92 -6.58
CA PHE A 133 -15.79 -9.71 -5.35
C PHE A 133 -16.26 -8.27 -5.14
N GLY A 134 -15.69 -7.29 -5.85
CA GLY A 134 -15.94 -5.86 -5.65
C GLY A 134 -17.34 -5.38 -6.04
N LYS A 135 -18.07 -6.11 -6.89
CA LYS A 135 -19.38 -5.67 -7.40
C LYS A 135 -20.41 -5.44 -6.27
N GLY A 136 -20.43 -6.32 -5.26
CA GLY A 136 -21.34 -6.18 -4.12
C GLY A 136 -21.02 -4.96 -3.26
N PHE A 137 -19.74 -4.76 -2.95
CA PHE A 137 -19.24 -3.59 -2.21
C PHE A 137 -19.51 -2.28 -2.97
N HIS A 138 -19.25 -2.27 -4.28
CA HIS A 138 -19.59 -1.13 -5.14
C HIS A 138 -21.08 -0.82 -5.07
N GLN A 139 -21.96 -1.81 -5.25
CA GLN A 139 -23.41 -1.59 -5.18
C GLN A 139 -23.87 -1.07 -3.82
N ALA A 140 -23.29 -1.57 -2.73
CA ALA A 140 -23.59 -1.09 -1.37
C ALA A 140 -23.13 0.37 -1.19
N SER A 141 -21.90 0.69 -1.60
CA SER A 141 -21.36 2.05 -1.54
C SER A 141 -22.20 3.02 -2.36
N GLN A 142 -22.56 2.66 -3.61
CA GLN A 142 -23.43 3.48 -4.45
C GLN A 142 -24.80 3.79 -3.82
N LYS A 143 -25.38 2.86 -3.04
CA LYS A 143 -26.64 3.11 -2.32
C LYS A 143 -26.47 4.09 -1.16
N ASP A 144 -25.27 4.15 -0.56
CA ASP A 144 -24.96 5.14 0.45
C ASP A 144 -24.58 6.50 -0.16
N SER A 145 -23.92 6.50 -1.31
CA SER A 145 -23.47 7.73 -1.99
C SER A 145 -24.57 8.48 -2.74
N CYS A 146 -25.51 7.74 -3.31
CA CYS A 146 -26.51 8.29 -4.22
C CYS A 146 -27.88 8.42 -3.57
N GLU A 147 -28.64 9.36 -4.12
CA GLU A 147 -30.09 9.39 -4.02
C GLU A 147 -30.69 9.37 -5.45
N CYS A 148 -31.97 9.00 -5.57
CA CYS A 148 -32.61 8.86 -6.87
C CYS A 148 -33.58 10.01 -7.14
N ALA A 149 -33.22 10.88 -8.08
CA ALA A 149 -34.04 12.03 -8.50
C ALA A 149 -34.79 11.74 -9.82
N PRO A 150 -35.98 12.34 -10.05
CA PRO A 150 -36.61 12.35 -11.37
C PRO A 150 -35.68 12.92 -12.43
N LYS A 151 -35.72 12.38 -13.65
CA LYS A 151 -34.86 12.85 -14.76
C LYS A 151 -34.95 14.37 -15.03
N ALA A 152 -36.11 14.97 -14.81
CA ALA A 152 -36.31 16.41 -14.97
C ALA A 152 -35.56 17.25 -13.91
N GLU A 153 -35.33 16.71 -12.72
CA GLU A 153 -34.68 17.38 -11.59
C GLU A 153 -33.18 17.06 -11.49
N ALA A 154 -32.76 15.92 -12.06
CA ALA A 154 -31.38 15.43 -11.94
C ALA A 154 -30.32 16.47 -12.36
N LYS A 155 -30.57 17.22 -13.44
CA LYS A 155 -29.65 18.26 -13.92
C LYS A 155 -29.42 19.35 -12.87
N GLU A 156 -30.48 19.78 -12.18
CA GLU A 156 -30.36 20.81 -11.14
C GLU A 156 -29.67 20.26 -9.89
N ARG A 157 -29.97 19.02 -9.49
CA ARG A 157 -29.30 18.36 -8.36
C ARG A 157 -27.79 18.20 -8.58
N HIS A 158 -27.38 17.83 -9.80
CA HIS A 158 -25.97 17.76 -10.16
C HIS A 158 -25.28 19.14 -10.10
N ARG A 159 -25.97 20.19 -10.54
CA ARG A 159 -25.48 21.58 -10.44
C ARG A 159 -25.31 21.98 -8.99
N GLU A 160 -26.34 21.81 -8.17
CA GLU A 160 -26.33 22.15 -6.75
C GLU A 160 -25.19 21.42 -6.02
N TYR A 161 -24.99 20.13 -6.30
CA TYR A 161 -23.87 19.36 -5.74
C TYR A 161 -22.52 19.96 -6.14
N LEU A 162 -22.30 20.24 -7.43
CA LEU A 162 -21.04 20.76 -7.93
C LEU A 162 -20.74 22.17 -7.43
N GLU A 163 -21.75 23.05 -7.37
CA GLU A 163 -21.61 24.40 -6.80
C GLU A 163 -21.25 24.34 -5.31
N ASN A 164 -21.88 23.45 -4.55
CA ASN A 164 -21.55 23.26 -3.13
C ASN A 164 -20.13 22.70 -2.96
N PHE A 165 -19.73 21.74 -3.80
CA PHE A 165 -18.38 21.20 -3.81
C PHE A 165 -17.33 22.29 -4.13
N TYR A 166 -17.55 23.09 -5.18
CA TYR A 166 -16.66 24.20 -5.52
C TYR A 166 -16.65 25.29 -4.45
N ARG A 167 -17.79 25.61 -3.84
CA ARG A 167 -17.81 26.55 -2.72
C ARG A 167 -16.91 26.09 -1.57
N ALA A 168 -16.89 24.80 -1.28
CA ALA A 168 -16.10 24.23 -0.18
C ALA A 168 -14.60 24.12 -0.53
N TYR A 169 -14.25 23.73 -1.76
CA TYR A 169 -12.89 23.30 -2.10
C TYR A 169 -12.20 24.09 -3.22
N ASN A 170 -12.95 24.85 -4.01
CA ASN A 170 -12.41 25.70 -5.08
C ASN A 170 -13.38 26.84 -5.46
N SER A 171 -13.47 27.86 -4.61
CA SER A 171 -14.47 28.91 -4.74
C SER A 171 -14.36 29.72 -6.04
N SER A 172 -13.19 29.75 -6.69
CA SER A 172 -13.01 30.47 -7.96
C SER A 172 -13.74 29.81 -9.13
N LYS A 173 -13.99 28.49 -9.06
CA LYS A 173 -14.74 27.74 -10.07
C LYS A 173 -16.24 27.62 -9.81
N GLN A 174 -16.75 28.23 -8.74
CA GLN A 174 -18.15 28.07 -8.36
C GLN A 174 -19.12 28.50 -9.48
N SER A 175 -18.78 29.57 -10.23
CA SER A 175 -19.57 30.03 -11.39
C SER A 175 -19.53 29.07 -12.58
N ASP A 176 -18.50 28.22 -12.66
CA ASP A 176 -18.20 27.40 -13.83
C ASP A 176 -18.94 26.05 -13.77
N ALA A 177 -19.63 25.75 -12.67
CA ALA A 177 -20.34 24.49 -12.44
C ALA A 177 -21.36 24.17 -13.55
N HIS A 178 -22.02 25.19 -14.10
CA HIS A 178 -22.93 25.02 -15.24
C HIS A 178 -22.21 24.51 -16.48
N ASP A 179 -21.06 25.12 -16.78
CA ASP A 179 -20.32 24.90 -18.01
C ASP A 179 -19.60 23.55 -17.93
N ASP A 180 -18.96 23.24 -16.80
CA ASP A 180 -18.36 21.93 -16.52
C ASP A 180 -19.39 20.80 -16.67
N LEU A 181 -20.60 20.93 -16.10
CA LEU A 181 -21.64 19.91 -16.26
C LEU A 181 -22.14 19.79 -17.70
N SER A 182 -22.09 20.86 -18.48
CA SER A 182 -22.48 20.83 -19.89
C SER A 182 -21.46 20.09 -20.75
N GLU A 183 -20.16 20.27 -20.47
CA GLU A 183 -19.06 19.56 -21.12
C GLU A 183 -19.06 18.06 -20.78
N TRP A 184 -19.40 17.74 -19.53
CA TRP A 184 -19.43 16.38 -19.00
C TRP A 184 -20.81 15.71 -19.06
N GLY A 185 -21.73 16.20 -19.89
CA GLY A 185 -23.10 15.69 -19.96
C GLY A 185 -23.16 14.17 -20.18
N GLY A 186 -23.77 13.44 -19.23
CA GLY A 186 -23.85 11.98 -19.21
C GLY A 186 -22.60 11.26 -18.66
N LYS A 187 -21.59 12.03 -18.21
CA LYS A 187 -20.35 11.57 -17.56
C LYS A 187 -20.09 12.30 -16.24
N GLU A 188 -21.14 12.75 -15.58
CA GLU A 188 -21.07 13.53 -14.34
C GLU A 188 -20.31 12.77 -13.25
N ALA A 189 -20.47 11.45 -13.19
CA ALA A 189 -19.73 10.61 -12.24
C ALA A 189 -18.21 10.56 -12.51
N GLU A 190 -17.80 10.61 -13.77
CA GLU A 190 -16.38 10.67 -14.15
C GLU A 190 -15.78 12.02 -13.74
N LEU A 191 -16.51 13.13 -13.96
CA LEU A 191 -16.15 14.46 -13.46
C LEU A 191 -15.95 14.45 -11.95
N TYR A 192 -16.91 13.90 -11.19
CA TYR A 192 -16.81 13.86 -9.74
C TYR A 192 -15.63 13.01 -9.26
N PHE A 193 -15.32 11.91 -9.95
CA PHE A 193 -14.14 11.12 -9.63
C PHE A 193 -12.84 11.91 -9.87
N ASP A 194 -12.75 12.67 -10.96
CA ASP A 194 -11.59 13.53 -11.21
C ASP A 194 -11.46 14.67 -10.19
N LEU A 195 -12.58 15.22 -9.72
CA LEU A 195 -12.60 16.19 -8.62
C LEU A 195 -12.13 15.56 -7.31
N VAL A 196 -12.56 14.34 -6.97
CA VAL A 196 -12.08 13.62 -5.77
C VAL A 196 -10.59 13.32 -5.89
N LYS A 197 -10.08 12.92 -7.05
CA LYS A 197 -8.64 12.74 -7.25
C LYS A 197 -7.84 14.03 -7.03
N THR A 198 -8.39 15.17 -7.43
CA THR A 198 -7.74 16.47 -7.32
C THR A 198 -7.80 17.03 -5.90
N TYR A 199 -8.98 17.02 -5.28
CA TYR A 199 -9.27 17.72 -4.02
C TYR A 199 -9.44 16.80 -2.82
N GLY A 200 -9.55 15.48 -3.03
CA GLY A 200 -9.88 14.51 -1.99
C GLY A 200 -8.90 14.48 -0.82
N HIS A 201 -7.65 14.91 -1.02
CA HIS A 201 -6.68 15.04 0.07
C HIS A 201 -7.12 16.01 1.18
N MET A 202 -8.09 16.89 0.88
CA MET A 202 -8.68 17.83 1.84
C MET A 202 -9.84 17.28 2.66
N PHE A 203 -10.58 16.27 2.15
CA PHE A 203 -11.83 15.82 2.76
C PHE A 203 -11.99 14.30 2.93
N VAL A 204 -11.22 13.48 2.21
CA VAL A 204 -11.26 12.03 2.38
C VAL A 204 -10.49 11.65 3.65
N GLU A 205 -11.09 10.78 4.45
CA GLU A 205 -10.42 10.20 5.61
C GLU A 205 -9.50 9.06 5.16
N PHE A 206 -8.24 9.10 5.58
CA PHE A 206 -7.26 8.06 5.28
C PHE A 206 -6.90 7.31 6.57
N THR A 207 -7.19 6.01 6.61
CA THR A 207 -6.93 5.17 7.78
C THR A 207 -5.64 4.39 7.57
N ASP A 208 -4.60 4.71 8.34
CA ASP A 208 -3.29 4.02 8.32
C ASP A 208 -2.59 3.97 6.95
N VAL A 209 -2.92 4.90 6.05
CA VAL A 209 -2.36 4.98 4.69
C VAL A 209 -2.00 6.41 4.29
N PRO A 210 -1.02 6.62 3.38
CA PRO A 210 -0.68 7.96 2.91
C PRO A 210 -1.82 8.62 2.13
N LYS A 211 -1.95 9.95 2.27
CA LYS A 211 -3.00 10.78 1.64
C LYS A 211 -2.77 11.03 0.13
N GLN A 212 -2.77 9.97 -0.68
CA GLN A 212 -2.50 10.05 -2.12
C GLN A 212 -3.49 9.19 -2.92
N PHE A 213 -4.06 9.75 -4.00
CA PHE A 213 -5.00 9.06 -4.91
C PHE A 213 -4.39 8.73 -6.27
N ASP A 214 -3.56 9.60 -6.83
CA ASP A 214 -2.97 9.38 -8.15
C ASP A 214 -1.66 10.11 -8.34
N ALA A 215 -0.88 9.58 -9.29
CA ALA A 215 0.41 10.03 -9.81
C ALA A 215 1.47 10.34 -8.74
N ILE A 216 2.55 9.53 -8.76
CA ILE A 216 3.89 10.12 -8.63
C ILE A 216 3.84 11.37 -9.51
N PRO A 217 4.05 12.60 -8.99
CA PRO A 217 3.89 13.82 -9.76
C PRO A 217 4.52 13.55 -11.12
N LYS A 218 3.71 13.58 -12.20
CA LYS A 218 4.24 13.39 -13.57
C LYS A 218 5.50 14.23 -13.58
N VAL A 219 6.67 13.59 -13.64
CA VAL A 219 7.94 14.32 -13.65
C VAL A 219 7.71 15.37 -14.72
N ALA A 220 7.72 16.65 -14.31
CA ALA A 220 7.11 17.74 -15.06
C ALA A 220 7.83 17.88 -16.40
N GLY A 221 7.41 17.09 -17.39
CA GLY A 221 8.34 16.56 -18.37
C GLY A 221 9.53 15.81 -17.71
N THR A 222 9.98 14.72 -18.31
CA THR A 222 11.42 14.72 -18.61
C THR A 222 11.64 16.02 -19.37
N PHE A 223 12.26 17.01 -18.74
CA PHE A 223 12.76 18.13 -19.53
C PHE A 223 13.59 17.47 -20.66
N ARG A 224 13.26 17.75 -21.91
CA ARG A 224 14.19 17.47 -23.01
C ARG A 224 15.38 18.43 -22.77
N GLY A 225 16.32 17.98 -21.94
CA GLY A 225 17.45 18.74 -21.40
C GLY A 225 17.35 18.93 -19.88
N ALA A 226 18.28 18.34 -19.11
CA ALA A 226 18.35 18.49 -17.66
C ALA A 226 18.12 19.93 -17.14
N PRO A 227 17.58 20.10 -15.92
CA PRO A 227 17.39 21.40 -15.31
C PRO A 227 18.70 22.19 -15.31
N LYS A 228 18.67 23.36 -15.96
CA LYS A 228 19.75 24.34 -15.95
C LYS A 228 19.67 25.11 -14.64
N PHE A 229 20.57 24.82 -13.70
CA PHE A 229 20.72 25.66 -12.51
C PHE A 229 21.70 26.80 -12.84
N LEU A 230 21.22 28.03 -12.80
CA LEU A 230 22.05 29.22 -12.81
C LEU A 230 22.45 29.52 -11.37
N ASN A 231 23.71 29.32 -11.00
CA ASN A 231 24.29 30.15 -9.94
C ASN A 231 24.70 31.50 -10.54
N SER A 232 25.07 32.47 -9.70
CA SER A 232 25.50 33.81 -10.10
C SER A 232 26.71 33.85 -11.06
N ASN A 233 27.36 32.71 -11.31
CA ASN A 233 28.56 32.58 -12.13
C ASN A 233 28.37 31.62 -13.33
N GLN A 234 27.12 31.34 -13.74
CA GLN A 234 26.74 30.65 -15.00
C GLN A 234 27.45 29.31 -15.31
N VAL A 235 27.66 28.43 -14.33
CA VAL A 235 28.17 27.07 -14.58
C VAL A 235 27.03 26.05 -14.70
N LEU A 236 26.98 25.30 -15.80
CA LEU A 236 26.04 24.21 -16.03
C LEU A 236 26.72 22.84 -15.78
N LEU A 237 26.06 21.97 -15.02
CA LEU A 237 26.47 20.58 -14.79
C LEU A 237 25.39 19.62 -15.30
N TYR A 238 25.80 18.61 -16.08
CA TYR A 238 24.93 17.54 -16.59
C TYR A 238 25.48 16.18 -16.12
N ARG A 239 24.59 15.23 -15.82
CA ARG A 239 24.92 13.82 -15.60
C ARG A 239 24.60 13.04 -16.88
N GLY A 240 25.62 12.47 -17.54
CA GLY A 240 25.40 11.62 -18.71
C GLY A 240 24.46 10.45 -18.39
N SER A 241 23.63 10.04 -19.35
CA SER A 241 22.78 8.86 -19.22
C SER A 241 23.61 7.58 -19.24
N ASP A 242 23.12 6.53 -18.57
CA ASP A 242 23.80 5.23 -18.41
C ASP A 242 24.08 4.47 -19.73
N ASP A 243 23.66 5.01 -20.89
CA ASP A 243 23.81 4.36 -22.19
C ASP A 243 25.16 4.64 -22.90
N ASP A 244 26.03 5.51 -22.36
CA ASP A 244 27.34 5.83 -22.96
C ASP A 244 28.51 5.65 -21.97
N GLN A 245 29.16 4.48 -22.04
CA GLN A 245 30.46 4.10 -21.44
C GLN A 245 30.58 4.10 -19.90
N ASP A 246 31.26 3.06 -19.39
CA ASP A 246 31.36 2.60 -17.98
C ASP A 246 31.96 3.59 -16.93
N VAL A 247 31.99 4.90 -17.17
CA VAL A 247 32.47 5.89 -16.19
C VAL A 247 31.62 7.16 -16.26
N PRO A 248 31.13 7.69 -15.11
CA PRO A 248 30.39 8.95 -15.09
C PRO A 248 31.29 10.10 -15.57
N CYS A 249 30.96 10.69 -16.72
CA CYS A 249 31.64 11.88 -17.24
C CYS A 249 30.87 13.16 -16.85
N TRP A 250 31.61 14.23 -16.57
CA TRP A 250 31.04 15.54 -16.22
C TRP A 250 31.34 16.51 -17.36
N LYS A 251 30.31 17.25 -17.80
CA LYS A 251 30.46 18.33 -18.79
C LYS A 251 30.24 19.66 -18.07
N LEU A 252 31.29 20.48 -18.00
CA LEU A 252 31.19 21.87 -17.59
C LEU A 252 31.20 22.77 -18.82
N SER A 253 30.38 23.81 -18.78
CA SER A 253 30.44 24.92 -19.73
C SER A 253 30.40 26.22 -18.94
N TRP A 254 31.31 27.14 -19.28
CA TRP A 254 31.35 28.49 -18.76
C TRP A 254 31.57 29.47 -19.90
N LYS A 255 31.23 30.73 -19.64
CA LYS A 255 31.52 31.86 -20.52
C LYS A 255 32.73 32.57 -19.93
N GLU A 256 33.79 32.75 -20.70
CA GLU A 256 34.85 33.67 -20.26
C GLU A 256 34.30 35.09 -20.35
N ASP A 257 34.39 35.81 -19.23
CA ASP A 257 34.30 37.26 -19.22
C ASP A 257 35.59 37.75 -19.87
N GLY A 258 35.58 37.84 -21.20
CA GLY A 258 36.63 38.55 -21.93
C GLY A 258 36.58 40.00 -21.48
N ASP A 259 37.73 40.52 -21.06
CA ASP A 259 37.89 41.95 -20.76
C ASP A 259 37.33 42.74 -21.95
N ASP A 260 36.37 43.62 -21.66
CA ASP A 260 35.73 44.51 -22.63
C ASP A 260 36.76 45.54 -23.13
N ASP A 261 37.65 45.13 -24.03
CA ASP A 261 38.34 46.05 -24.92
C ASP A 261 37.31 46.51 -25.97
N GLU A 262 36.59 47.59 -25.63
CA GLU A 262 35.79 48.39 -26.54
C GLU A 262 36.71 48.92 -27.65
N ASP A 263 36.81 48.23 -28.81
CA ASP A 263 37.08 48.82 -30.14
C ASP A 263 37.30 47.75 -31.26
N SER A 264 36.39 46.77 -31.41
CA SER A 264 36.34 46.03 -32.69
C SER A 264 34.92 45.63 -33.10
N ASP A 265 34.40 46.29 -34.13
CA ASP A 265 33.07 46.09 -34.74
C ASP A 265 32.96 44.80 -35.60
N GLU A 266 33.60 43.70 -35.22
CA GLU A 266 33.40 42.41 -35.89
C GLU A 266 32.60 41.45 -35.00
N ALA A 267 31.33 41.27 -35.37
CA ALA A 267 30.42 40.28 -34.83
C ALA A 267 31.02 38.87 -34.96
N ASN A 268 31.66 38.41 -33.90
CA ASN A 268 32.22 37.07 -33.82
C ASN A 268 31.27 36.16 -33.03
N GLU A 269 30.89 35.03 -33.62
CA GLU A 269 30.21 33.94 -32.94
C GLU A 269 31.00 33.57 -31.68
N ARG A 270 30.43 33.88 -30.52
CA ARG A 270 31.04 33.64 -29.21
C ARG A 270 31.13 32.12 -29.00
N MET A 271 32.31 31.55 -29.28
CA MET A 271 32.58 30.12 -29.19
C MET A 271 32.38 29.64 -27.74
N LEU A 272 31.36 28.81 -27.50
CA LEU A 272 31.25 28.03 -26.27
C LEU A 272 32.35 26.96 -26.31
N LEU A 273 33.40 27.14 -25.52
CA LEU A 273 34.39 26.10 -25.28
C LEU A 273 33.71 24.98 -24.48
N GLU A 274 33.57 23.81 -25.11
CA GLU A 274 33.10 22.59 -24.47
C GLU A 274 34.29 21.71 -24.13
N GLN A 275 34.53 21.45 -22.86
CA GLN A 275 35.57 20.50 -22.42
C GLN A 275 34.90 19.37 -21.63
N LEU A 276 35.19 18.13 -22.02
CA LEU A 276 34.78 16.92 -21.31
C LEU A 276 35.87 16.57 -20.30
N TRP A 277 35.48 16.42 -19.03
CA TRP A 277 36.41 16.05 -17.95
C TRP A 277 36.10 14.63 -17.51
N SER A 278 37.13 13.79 -17.46
CA SER A 278 37.11 12.48 -16.83
C SER A 278 37.40 12.60 -15.33
N ALA A 279 37.20 11.51 -14.57
CA ALA A 279 37.56 11.47 -13.15
C ALA A 279 39.06 11.71 -12.88
N GLU A 280 39.91 11.52 -13.89
CA GLU A 280 41.36 11.73 -13.81
C GLU A 280 41.77 13.20 -14.04
N ASP A 281 40.87 14.01 -14.62
CA ASP A 281 41.13 15.42 -14.94
C ASP A 281 40.85 16.36 -13.75
N VAL A 282 40.16 15.90 -12.70
CA VAL A 282 39.88 16.68 -11.49
C VAL A 282 41.14 16.74 -10.61
N THR A 283 41.96 17.79 -10.77
CA THR A 283 43.11 18.04 -9.90
C THR A 283 42.69 18.68 -8.57
N GLU A 284 43.54 18.59 -7.54
CA GLU A 284 43.31 19.10 -6.17
C GLU A 284 43.05 20.62 -6.07
N ASP A 285 43.14 21.36 -7.17
CA ASP A 285 43.08 22.82 -7.21
C ASP A 285 41.67 23.40 -7.48
N VAL A 286 40.62 22.57 -7.57
CA VAL A 286 39.24 23.06 -7.73
C VAL A 286 38.68 23.50 -6.37
N PRO A 287 38.31 24.79 -6.16
CA PRO A 287 37.82 25.25 -4.87
C PRO A 287 36.51 24.56 -4.45
N ASP A 288 36.48 24.01 -3.23
CA ASP A 288 35.36 23.20 -2.68
C ASP A 288 33.96 23.82 -2.85
N HIS A 289 33.85 25.15 -2.82
CA HIS A 289 32.57 25.85 -2.97
C HIS A 289 31.97 25.76 -4.39
N LYS A 290 32.69 25.18 -5.36
CA LYS A 290 32.24 24.98 -6.74
C LYS A 290 31.74 23.56 -7.03
N ILE A 291 31.81 22.63 -6.07
CA ILE A 291 31.37 21.24 -6.22
C ILE A 291 30.00 21.07 -5.53
N GLY A 292 28.94 20.79 -6.30
CA GLY A 292 27.62 20.48 -5.77
C GLY A 292 27.49 19.00 -5.40
N TRP A 293 27.01 18.70 -4.18
CA TRP A 293 26.86 17.32 -3.69
C TRP A 293 25.43 16.77 -3.85
N ASP A 294 25.29 15.50 -4.24
CA ASP A 294 24.04 14.71 -4.31
C ASP A 294 23.98 13.70 -3.15
N PHE A 295 22.86 13.66 -2.42
CA PHE A 295 22.68 12.97 -1.13
C PHE A 295 21.88 11.65 -1.21
N SER A 296 22.05 10.86 -2.26
CA SER A 296 21.23 9.65 -2.48
C SER A 296 21.92 8.29 -2.31
N GLN A 297 22.98 8.15 -1.49
CA GLN A 297 23.64 6.85 -1.26
C GLN A 297 23.99 6.53 0.22
N LYS A 298 23.91 5.24 0.61
CA LYS A 298 24.41 4.71 1.89
C LYS A 298 25.92 4.44 1.79
N GLY A 299 26.72 5.03 2.69
CA GLY A 299 28.18 4.94 2.66
C GLY A 299 28.79 3.62 3.20
N GLY A 300 30.03 3.31 2.79
CA GLY A 300 30.86 2.25 3.39
C GLY A 300 31.62 1.29 2.45
N THR A 301 31.61 1.48 1.13
CA THR A 301 32.36 0.66 0.17
C THR A 301 33.23 1.52 -0.75
N ALA A 302 34.14 0.90 -1.53
CA ALA A 302 35.06 1.57 -2.47
C ALA A 302 34.37 2.44 -3.56
N SER A 303 33.04 2.41 -3.63
CA SER A 303 32.18 3.16 -4.54
C SER A 303 31.27 4.17 -3.81
N ALA A 304 31.58 4.52 -2.56
CA ALA A 304 30.89 5.56 -1.79
C ALA A 304 31.89 6.62 -1.26
N PRO A 305 31.48 7.88 -1.04
CA PRO A 305 32.40 8.94 -0.64
C PRO A 305 33.02 8.71 0.75
N PRO A 306 34.21 9.26 1.02
CA PRO A 306 34.91 9.07 2.28
C PRO A 306 34.14 9.66 3.47
N THR A 307 34.33 9.06 4.65
CA THR A 307 33.75 9.55 5.91
C THR A 307 34.10 11.01 6.16
N GLY A 308 33.06 11.86 6.22
CA GLY A 308 33.18 13.29 6.52
C GLY A 308 32.63 13.67 7.89
N SER A 309 33.12 14.79 8.40
CA SER A 309 32.59 15.48 9.58
C SER A 309 31.62 16.57 9.14
N TRP A 310 30.47 16.66 9.79
CA TRP A 310 29.58 17.81 9.66
C TRP A 310 29.53 18.59 10.97
N THR A 311 29.27 19.89 10.87
CA THR A 311 29.07 20.80 12.00
C THR A 311 27.67 21.38 11.97
N HIS A 312 27.06 21.49 13.14
CA HIS A 312 25.93 22.38 13.39
C HIS A 312 26.25 23.16 14.65
N ASP A 313 25.50 24.24 14.90
CA ASP A 313 25.73 25.27 15.94
C ASP A 313 25.98 24.77 17.37
N LYS A 314 25.84 23.47 17.65
CA LYS A 314 26.12 22.84 18.96
C LYS A 314 27.03 21.60 18.92
N GLY A 315 27.72 21.29 17.82
CA GLY A 315 28.74 20.23 17.81
C GLY A 315 29.10 19.65 16.43
N VAL A 316 30.18 18.86 16.42
CA VAL A 316 30.69 18.13 15.24
C VAL A 316 30.30 16.65 15.33
N GLY A 317 29.66 16.11 14.31
CA GLY A 317 29.33 14.69 14.19
C GLY A 317 30.10 14.02 13.04
N ILE A 318 30.52 12.76 13.23
CA ILE A 318 31.14 11.93 12.18
C ILE A 318 30.09 10.94 11.66
N TRP A 319 29.87 10.92 10.36
CA TRP A 319 28.97 9.94 9.74
C TRP A 319 29.61 8.54 9.72
N GLY A 320 28.81 7.49 9.93
CA GLY A 320 29.24 6.09 9.78
C GLY A 320 30.10 5.50 10.91
N SER A 321 30.40 6.24 11.98
CA SER A 321 31.06 5.64 13.15
C SER A 321 30.06 4.83 14.00
N PRO A 322 30.41 3.63 14.48
CA PRO A 322 29.67 3.02 15.58
C PRO A 322 29.78 4.00 16.75
N GLY A 323 28.65 4.53 17.22
CA GLY A 323 28.65 5.51 18.30
C GLY A 323 29.46 5.00 19.51
N LYS A 324 29.95 5.92 20.35
CA LYS A 324 30.78 5.62 21.54
C LYS A 324 30.16 4.60 22.52
N ASN A 325 28.88 4.26 22.34
CA ASN A 325 28.23 3.10 22.94
C ASN A 325 27.68 2.22 21.80
N PRO A 326 28.45 1.27 21.25
CA PRO A 326 27.84 0.22 20.44
C PRO A 326 26.79 -0.45 21.33
N VAL A 327 25.54 -0.47 20.88
CA VAL A 327 24.49 -1.23 21.56
C VAL A 327 24.92 -2.69 21.45
N HIS A 328 25.56 -3.19 22.50
CA HIS A 328 25.82 -4.62 22.65
C HIS A 328 24.46 -5.29 22.80
N VAL A 329 23.91 -5.75 21.67
CA VAL A 329 22.81 -6.71 21.69
C VAL A 329 23.43 -8.00 22.20
N ASN A 330 23.38 -8.21 23.52
CA ASN A 330 23.72 -9.49 24.10
C ASN A 330 22.89 -10.54 23.36
N LYS A 331 23.58 -11.58 22.88
CA LYS A 331 22.94 -12.72 22.23
C LYS A 331 21.92 -13.27 23.23
N LEU A 332 20.65 -12.99 22.97
CA LEU A 332 19.58 -13.44 23.83
C LEU A 332 19.38 -14.91 23.45
N ASP A 333 20.13 -15.79 24.12
CA ASP A 333 20.18 -17.23 23.78
C ASP A 333 18.81 -17.90 23.89
N ASN A 334 17.82 -17.21 24.47
CA ASN A 334 16.48 -17.70 24.70
C ASN A 334 15.46 -16.54 24.71
N PRO A 335 14.89 -16.16 23.55
CA PRO A 335 13.89 -15.10 23.51
C PRO A 335 12.63 -15.50 24.32
N PRO A 336 11.94 -14.53 24.94
CA PRO A 336 10.67 -14.80 25.62
C PRO A 336 9.67 -15.48 24.69
N LEU A 337 8.90 -16.45 25.21
CA LEU A 337 7.92 -17.18 24.42
C LEU A 337 6.93 -16.26 23.65
N PRO A 338 6.39 -15.17 24.24
CA PRO A 338 5.51 -14.26 23.50
C PRO A 338 6.18 -13.66 22.26
N LEU A 339 7.46 -13.27 22.36
CA LEU A 339 8.21 -12.73 21.23
C LEU A 339 8.40 -13.79 20.13
N LEU A 340 8.68 -15.03 20.52
CA LEU A 340 8.82 -16.14 19.59
C LEU A 340 7.51 -16.45 18.85
N LEU A 341 6.38 -16.47 19.58
CA LEU A 341 5.05 -16.69 19.00
C LEU A 341 4.62 -15.54 18.09
N SER A 342 4.90 -14.28 18.47
CA SER A 342 4.67 -13.12 17.60
C SER A 342 5.53 -13.19 16.33
N ALA A 343 6.80 -13.57 16.45
CA ALA A 343 7.67 -13.78 15.30
C ALA A 343 7.15 -14.89 14.39
N LEU A 344 6.66 -16.00 14.97
CA LEU A 344 6.06 -17.10 14.20
C LEU A 344 4.79 -16.64 13.45
N GLY A 345 3.95 -15.84 14.10
CA GLY A 345 2.79 -15.20 13.47
C GLY A 345 3.16 -14.32 12.28
N LEU A 346 4.20 -13.48 12.42
CA LEU A 346 4.71 -12.66 11.32
C LEU A 346 5.28 -13.53 10.19
N ALA A 347 6.12 -14.51 10.51
CA ALA A 347 6.71 -15.40 9.52
C ALA A 347 5.63 -16.16 8.73
N LYS A 348 4.57 -16.63 9.40
CA LYS A 348 3.44 -17.30 8.76
C LYS A 348 2.62 -16.33 7.91
N LYS A 349 2.35 -15.12 8.41
CA LYS A 349 1.62 -14.06 7.70
C LYS A 349 2.32 -13.65 6.39
N TYR A 350 3.64 -13.61 6.38
CA TYR A 350 4.45 -13.24 5.21
C TYR A 350 4.97 -14.44 4.41
N ILE A 351 4.52 -15.67 4.71
CA ILE A 351 4.87 -16.89 3.98
C ILE A 351 6.41 -17.09 3.90
N VAL A 352 7.13 -16.72 4.96
CA VAL A 352 8.57 -16.91 5.03
C VAL A 352 8.85 -18.33 5.53
N GLU A 353 8.73 -19.31 4.64
CA GLU A 353 8.67 -20.75 4.97
C GLU A 353 9.83 -21.22 5.87
N TYR A 354 11.05 -20.80 5.56
CA TYR A 354 12.23 -21.18 6.34
C TYR A 354 12.16 -20.66 7.79
N MET A 355 11.65 -19.43 7.99
CA MET A 355 11.47 -18.86 9.32
C MET A 355 10.33 -19.54 10.06
N VAL A 356 9.23 -19.87 9.38
CA VAL A 356 8.12 -20.62 10.00
C VAL A 356 8.62 -21.95 10.53
N ARG A 357 9.41 -22.70 9.75
CA ARG A 357 9.98 -23.97 10.19
C ARG A 357 10.89 -23.79 11.40
N TRP A 358 11.83 -22.83 11.34
CA TRP A 358 12.78 -22.59 12.42
C TRP A 358 12.11 -22.10 13.71
N LEU A 359 11.18 -21.15 13.61
CA LEU A 359 10.44 -20.62 14.76
C LEU A 359 9.49 -21.66 15.36
N MET A 360 8.91 -22.54 14.53
CA MET A 360 8.10 -23.66 15.00
C MET A 360 8.96 -24.66 15.80
N GLU A 361 10.17 -24.99 15.32
CA GLU A 361 11.14 -25.82 16.04
C GLU A 361 11.55 -25.20 17.38
N ALA A 362 11.91 -23.91 17.38
CA ALA A 362 12.22 -23.19 18.60
C ALA A 362 11.02 -23.14 19.57
N THR A 363 9.78 -23.09 19.05
CA THR A 363 8.56 -23.11 19.87
C THR A 363 8.33 -24.51 20.46
N TRP A 364 8.67 -25.58 19.75
CA TRP A 364 8.57 -26.95 20.26
C TRP A 364 9.44 -27.17 21.49
N GLU A 365 10.65 -26.63 21.52
CA GLU A 365 11.56 -26.74 22.66
C GLU A 365 11.02 -26.04 23.92
N ARG A 366 10.02 -25.15 23.76
CA ARG A 366 9.34 -24.45 24.86
C ARG A 366 8.05 -25.11 25.33
N LEU A 367 7.62 -26.19 24.69
CA LEU A 367 6.36 -26.85 25.02
C LEU A 367 6.45 -27.55 26.38
N SER A 368 5.74 -27.01 27.37
CA SER A 368 5.63 -27.54 28.73
C SER A 368 4.17 -27.45 29.21
N ALA A 369 3.86 -28.00 30.39
CA ALA A 369 2.52 -27.89 30.95
C ALA A 369 2.07 -26.43 31.18
N GLN A 370 3.01 -25.53 31.48
CA GLN A 370 2.73 -24.11 31.73
C GLN A 370 2.52 -23.31 30.45
N THR A 371 3.27 -23.61 29.39
CA THR A 371 3.23 -22.88 28.11
C THR A 371 2.26 -23.50 27.09
N PHE A 372 1.76 -24.70 27.38
CA PHE A 372 0.91 -25.51 26.50
C PHE A 372 -0.25 -24.73 25.88
N GLU A 373 -1.04 -24.07 26.74
CA GLU A 373 -2.24 -23.36 26.32
C GLU A 373 -1.92 -22.25 25.31
N GLN A 374 -0.90 -21.45 25.61
CA GLN A 374 -0.48 -20.34 24.75
C GLN A 374 0.03 -20.85 23.39
N ILE A 375 0.81 -21.93 23.40
CA ILE A 375 1.38 -22.51 22.17
C ILE A 375 0.28 -23.17 21.32
N LEU A 376 -0.62 -23.95 21.93
CA LEU A 376 -1.72 -24.60 21.21
C LEU A 376 -2.71 -23.57 20.67
N ALA A 377 -3.09 -22.56 21.46
CA ALA A 377 -3.94 -21.47 20.97
C ALA A 377 -3.32 -20.78 19.76
N THR A 378 -2.02 -20.45 19.83
CA THR A 378 -1.31 -19.85 18.69
C THR A 378 -1.27 -20.78 17.47
N ALA A 379 -1.08 -22.08 17.68
CA ALA A 379 -1.06 -23.06 16.60
C ALA A 379 -2.42 -23.20 15.89
N ILE A 380 -3.53 -23.09 16.63
CA ILE A 380 -4.89 -23.07 16.09
C ILE A 380 -5.12 -21.78 15.31
N LEU A 381 -4.84 -20.62 15.92
CA LEU A 381 -5.06 -19.31 15.31
C LEU A 381 -4.27 -19.08 14.02
N LEU A 382 -3.03 -19.60 13.95
CA LEU A 382 -2.17 -19.47 12.77
C LEU A 382 -2.32 -20.61 11.76
N ASP A 383 -3.23 -21.56 12.02
CA ASP A 383 -3.40 -22.81 11.26
C ASP A 383 -2.08 -23.53 10.98
N ILE A 384 -1.26 -23.71 12.02
CA ILE A 384 0.02 -24.43 11.94
C ILE A 384 -0.22 -25.88 12.37
N SER A 385 -0.81 -26.65 11.47
CA SER A 385 -1.18 -28.06 11.68
C SER A 385 -0.08 -28.93 12.34
N PRO A 386 1.21 -28.87 11.94
CA PRO A 386 2.25 -29.66 12.59
C PRO A 386 2.46 -29.31 14.07
N LEU A 387 2.40 -28.02 14.42
CA LEU A 387 2.53 -27.54 15.79
C LEU A 387 1.30 -27.94 16.64
N ARG A 388 0.10 -27.82 16.07
CA ARG A 388 -1.15 -28.27 16.69
C ARG A 388 -1.13 -29.76 17.01
N MET A 389 -0.76 -30.60 16.04
CA MET A 389 -0.64 -32.06 16.25
C MET A 389 0.41 -32.43 17.29
N ARG A 390 1.53 -31.68 17.33
CA ARG A 390 2.57 -31.88 18.35
C ARG A 390 2.05 -31.58 19.76
N CYS A 391 1.28 -30.50 19.92
CA CYS A 391 0.64 -30.16 21.18
C CYS A 391 -0.34 -31.26 21.62
N LEU A 392 -1.22 -31.74 20.72
CA LEU A 392 -2.15 -32.82 21.07
C LEU A 392 -1.44 -34.09 21.54
N ARG A 393 -0.36 -34.52 20.87
CA ARG A 393 0.46 -35.64 21.33
C ARG A 393 1.12 -35.41 22.68
N PHE A 394 1.56 -34.18 22.95
CA PHE A 394 2.09 -33.80 24.26
C PHE A 394 1.01 -33.89 25.34
N ALA A 395 -0.21 -33.44 25.06
CA ALA A 395 -1.35 -33.51 25.97
C ALA A 395 -1.71 -34.95 26.35
N GLU A 396 -1.73 -35.87 25.38
CA GLU A 396 -2.01 -37.31 25.62
C GLU A 396 -1.11 -37.94 26.69
N HIS A 397 0.14 -37.48 26.81
CA HIS A 397 1.15 -38.04 27.72
C HIS A 397 1.38 -37.18 28.97
N CYS A 398 0.72 -36.03 29.10
CA CYS A 398 0.92 -35.11 30.21
C CYS A 398 -0.26 -35.11 31.17
N SER A 399 -0.11 -35.78 32.32
CA SER A 399 -1.16 -35.86 33.35
C SER A 399 -1.57 -34.49 33.90
N ALA A 400 -0.65 -33.51 33.93
CA ALA A 400 -0.95 -32.14 34.35
C ALA A 400 -1.93 -31.42 33.40
N ILE A 401 -1.75 -31.59 32.08
CA ILE A 401 -2.68 -31.04 31.08
C ILE A 401 -4.04 -31.73 31.17
N ARG A 402 -4.05 -33.05 31.41
CA ARG A 402 -5.29 -33.81 31.61
C ARG A 402 -6.07 -33.33 32.83
N ALA A 403 -5.41 -33.21 33.99
CA ALA A 403 -6.05 -32.72 35.21
C ALA A 403 -6.63 -31.31 35.02
N ARG A 404 -5.84 -30.41 34.40
CA ARG A 404 -6.28 -29.05 34.08
C ARG A 404 -7.49 -29.02 33.13
N TYR A 405 -7.56 -29.95 32.18
CA TYR A 405 -8.71 -30.10 31.28
C TYR A 405 -9.98 -30.56 32.03
N ASP A 406 -9.85 -31.58 32.87
CA ASP A 406 -10.97 -32.14 33.64
C ASP A 406 -11.55 -31.11 34.63
N GLU A 407 -10.70 -30.22 35.16
CA GLU A 407 -11.08 -29.09 36.03
C GLU A 407 -11.66 -27.88 35.26
N GLY A 408 -11.59 -27.87 33.93
CA GLY A 408 -11.97 -26.70 33.12
C GLY A 408 -11.03 -25.51 33.30
N GLY A 409 -9.76 -25.75 33.65
CA GLY A 409 -8.76 -24.73 33.98
C GLY A 409 -8.08 -24.04 32.79
N PHE A 410 -8.57 -24.25 31.56
CA PHE A 410 -8.12 -23.53 30.37
C PHE A 410 -8.94 -22.26 30.19
N THR A 411 -8.25 -21.14 30.05
CA THR A 411 -8.85 -19.83 29.76
C THR A 411 -9.28 -19.69 28.31
N GLU A 412 -8.58 -20.35 27.37
CA GLU A 412 -8.87 -20.29 25.94
C GLU A 412 -9.91 -21.35 25.53
N PRO A 413 -11.11 -20.97 25.08
CA PRO A 413 -12.16 -21.93 24.72
C PRO A 413 -11.77 -22.82 23.54
N LEU A 414 -11.01 -22.28 22.58
CA LEU A 414 -10.52 -23.02 21.42
C LEU A 414 -9.61 -24.18 21.83
N VAL A 415 -8.77 -23.98 22.86
CA VAL A 415 -7.91 -25.03 23.40
C VAL A 415 -8.74 -26.15 24.04
N SER A 416 -9.78 -25.78 24.81
CA SER A 416 -10.68 -26.77 25.42
C SER A 416 -11.46 -27.56 24.38
N PHE A 417 -11.95 -26.89 23.34
CA PHE A 417 -12.63 -27.53 22.22
C PHE A 417 -11.68 -28.50 21.49
N GLU A 418 -10.46 -28.07 21.22
CA GLU A 418 -9.45 -28.88 20.53
C GLU A 418 -9.08 -30.16 21.30
N LEU A 419 -8.99 -30.06 22.63
CA LEU A 419 -8.70 -31.21 23.50
C LEU A 419 -9.84 -32.25 23.55
N GLN A 420 -11.06 -31.91 23.15
CA GLN A 420 -12.16 -32.89 23.05
C GLN A 420 -11.87 -33.96 21.99
N ALA A 421 -11.01 -33.67 21.01
CA ALA A 421 -10.62 -34.64 19.99
C ALA A 421 -9.91 -35.85 20.58
N ILE A 422 -9.12 -35.66 21.65
CA ILE A 422 -8.42 -36.73 22.36
C ILE A 422 -9.17 -37.17 23.63
N TRP A 423 -9.98 -36.28 24.23
CA TRP A 423 -10.71 -36.51 25.47
C TRP A 423 -12.18 -36.09 25.34
N PRO A 424 -13.00 -36.87 24.61
CA PRO A 424 -14.40 -36.54 24.40
C PRO A 424 -15.14 -36.45 25.74
N GLN A 425 -15.82 -35.32 25.98
CA GLN A 425 -16.67 -35.20 27.15
C GLN A 425 -17.77 -36.26 27.08
N ARG A 426 -17.89 -37.07 28.13
CA ARG A 426 -19.06 -37.94 28.28
C ARG A 426 -20.25 -37.02 28.49
N GLU A 427 -21.12 -36.90 27.48
CA GLU A 427 -22.41 -36.25 27.65
C GLU A 427 -23.08 -36.82 28.90
N THR A 428 -23.19 -36.01 29.94
CA THR A 428 -24.01 -36.35 31.09
C THR A 428 -25.43 -36.41 30.55
N LYS A 429 -25.94 -37.63 30.35
CA LYS A 429 -27.29 -37.89 29.87
C LYS A 429 -28.23 -36.94 30.60
N ARG A 430 -28.69 -35.88 29.94
CA ARG A 430 -29.67 -34.95 30.51
C ARG A 430 -30.85 -35.81 30.91
N ARG A 431 -31.09 -35.95 32.22
CA ARG A 431 -32.30 -36.59 32.73
C ARG A 431 -33.44 -35.83 32.08
N ARG A 432 -34.16 -36.46 31.16
CA ARG A 432 -35.42 -35.93 30.65
C ARG A 432 -36.32 -35.80 31.87
N VAL A 433 -36.54 -34.58 32.31
CA VAL A 433 -37.57 -34.27 33.29
C VAL A 433 -38.88 -34.45 32.52
N PHE A 434 -39.56 -35.56 32.79
CA PHE A 434 -40.88 -35.87 32.24
C PHE A 434 -41.96 -35.15 33.01
#